data_AF-A0A3R7KUU3-F1
#
_entry.id   AF-A0A3R7KUU3-F1
#
_cell.length_a   1.000
_cell.length_b   1.000
_cell.length_c   1.000
_cell.angle_alpha   90.00
_cell.angle_beta   90.00
_cell.angle_gamma   90.00
#
_symmetry.space_group_name_H-M   'P 1'
#
loop_
_entity.id
_entity.type
_entity.pdbx_description
1 polymer ?
#
loop_
_entity_poly.entity_id
_entity_poly.type
_entity_poly.pdbx_seq_one_letter_code
_entity_poly.pdbx_strand_id
1 'polypeptide(L)'
;MCSWETRHQPAQAQADYWETVEQRMERVGPFPRYVLSEAAFNGRTEAVESALQAIDASVAKDYFAREAEIFWCEENPFKKFVKVERECGKYGHEIVKLSTISDYADQQMVDRLCEVLGDGGALSLLSGAPGAA
;
A
#
# COMPACT_ATOMS: atom_id res chain seq x y z
N MET A 1 0.76 21.45 -2.90
CA MET A 1 2.16 21.90 -2.86
C MET A 1 2.85 21.52 -4.15
N CYS A 2 3.00 22.51 -5.03
CA CYS A 2 3.76 22.42 -6.28
C CYS A 2 5.07 23.20 -6.11
N SER A 3 6.14 22.85 -6.85
CA SER A 3 7.40 23.61 -6.87
C SER A 3 7.20 25.11 -7.14
N TRP A 4 6.11 25.45 -7.83
CA TRP A 4 5.73 26.82 -8.10
C TRP A 4 5.19 27.58 -6.87
N GLU A 5 4.48 26.90 -5.97
CA GLU A 5 3.92 27.53 -4.75
C GLU A 5 5.05 27.91 -3.77
N THR A 6 6.14 27.15 -3.76
CA THR A 6 7.29 27.35 -2.87
C THR A 6 8.50 27.97 -3.55
N ARG A 7 8.38 28.46 -4.79
CA ARG A 7 9.49 29.04 -5.59
C ARG A 7 10.25 30.19 -4.92
N HIS A 8 9.61 30.86 -3.96
CA HIS A 8 10.17 32.00 -3.24
C HIS A 8 10.94 31.56 -1.99
N GLN A 9 10.84 30.29 -1.60
CA GLN A 9 11.55 29.73 -0.46
C GLN A 9 13.03 29.52 -0.82
N PRO A 10 13.95 29.58 0.17
CA PRO A 10 15.36 29.28 -0.03
C PRO A 10 15.57 27.89 -0.64
N ALA A 11 16.63 27.73 -1.44
CA ALA A 11 16.95 26.46 -2.09
C ALA A 11 17.06 25.29 -1.09
N GLN A 12 17.61 25.55 0.11
CA GLN A 12 17.71 24.54 1.16
C GLN A 12 16.33 24.09 1.65
N ALA A 13 15.41 25.03 1.92
CA ALA A 13 14.06 24.69 2.37
C ALA A 13 13.28 23.88 1.31
N GLN A 14 13.54 24.13 0.03
CA GLN A 14 12.98 23.31 -1.05
C GLN A 14 13.58 21.91 -1.06
N ALA A 15 14.90 21.77 -0.87
CA ALA A 15 15.57 20.47 -0.78
C ALA A 15 15.04 19.65 0.40
N ASP A 16 14.97 20.23 1.60
CA ASP A 16 14.47 19.57 2.81
C ASP A 16 13.01 19.10 2.63
N TYR A 17 12.19 19.92 1.95
CA TYR A 17 10.81 19.56 1.64
C TYR A 17 10.72 18.36 0.69
N TRP A 18 11.52 18.33 -0.37
CA TRP A 18 11.51 17.22 -1.33
C TRP A 18 12.09 15.93 -0.74
N GLU A 19 13.11 16.02 0.11
CA GLU A 19 13.61 14.89 0.89
C GLU A 19 12.50 14.31 1.79
N THR A 20 11.73 15.17 2.45
CA THR A 20 10.57 14.74 3.24
C THR A 20 9.50 14.06 2.37
N VAL A 21 9.24 14.58 1.17
CA VAL A 21 8.28 13.98 0.23
C VAL A 21 8.76 12.60 -0.23
N GLU A 22 10.04 12.44 -0.52
CA GLU A 22 10.65 11.16 -0.92
C GLU A 22 10.51 10.11 0.20
N GLN A 23 10.87 10.45 1.44
CA GLN A 23 10.69 9.57 2.60
C GLN A 23 9.22 9.16 2.81
N ARG A 24 8.26 10.05 2.52
CA ARG A 24 6.83 9.72 2.56
C ARG A 24 6.43 8.79 1.42
N MET A 25 6.98 8.96 0.22
CA MET A 25 6.72 8.07 -0.91
C MET A 25 7.21 6.64 -0.64
N GLU A 26 8.35 6.48 0.03
CA GLU A 26 8.84 5.17 0.46
C GLU A 26 7.85 4.44 1.37
N ARG A 27 7.14 5.19 2.23
CA ARG A 27 6.21 4.62 3.21
C ARG A 27 4.79 4.38 2.70
N VAL A 28 4.22 5.33 1.94
CA VAL A 28 2.80 5.28 1.53
C VAL A 28 2.60 5.29 0.00
N GLY A 29 3.69 5.18 -0.75
CA GLY A 29 3.68 5.18 -2.21
C GLY A 29 3.69 6.57 -2.85
N PRO A 30 3.86 6.65 -4.19
CA PRO A 30 3.94 7.89 -4.94
C PRO A 30 2.55 8.52 -5.17
N PHE A 31 1.78 8.74 -4.10
CA PHE A 31 0.46 9.36 -4.14
C PHE A 31 0.53 10.81 -3.69
N PRO A 32 0.45 11.80 -4.60
CA PRO A 32 0.53 13.22 -4.25
C PRO A 32 -0.43 13.63 -3.12
N ARG A 33 -1.62 13.00 -3.08
CA ARG A 33 -2.62 13.22 -2.04
C ARG A 33 -2.11 12.98 -0.62
N TYR A 34 -1.21 12.01 -0.43
CA TYR A 34 -0.72 11.60 0.89
C TYR A 34 0.68 12.12 1.20
N VAL A 35 1.52 12.40 0.20
CA VAL A 35 2.93 12.74 0.46
C VAL A 35 3.20 14.24 0.57
N LEU A 36 2.35 15.06 -0.05
CA LEU A 36 2.58 16.51 -0.12
C LEU A 36 2.21 17.26 1.18
N SER A 37 1.42 16.66 2.07
CA SER A 37 0.99 17.25 3.33
C SER A 37 1.27 16.28 4.48
N GLU A 38 1.79 16.81 5.59
CA GLU A 38 2.03 16.01 6.79
C GLU A 38 0.73 15.42 7.36
N ALA A 39 -0.34 16.21 7.44
CA ALA A 39 -1.63 15.72 7.94
C ALA A 39 -2.19 14.60 7.07
N ALA A 40 -2.07 14.72 5.75
CA ALA A 40 -2.53 13.68 4.82
C ALA A 40 -1.65 12.42 4.88
N PHE A 41 -0.34 12.59 5.09
CA PHE A 41 0.60 11.50 5.31
C PHE A 41 0.26 10.74 6.59
N ASN A 42 0.11 11.45 7.71
CA ASN A 42 -0.20 10.86 9.01
C ASN A 42 -1.53 10.11 8.95
N GLY A 43 -2.59 10.73 8.42
CA GLY A 43 -3.88 10.06 8.29
C GLY A 43 -3.84 8.84 7.36
N ARG A 44 -2.96 8.83 6.36
CA ARG A 44 -2.74 7.65 5.51
C ARG A 44 -2.03 6.53 6.27
N THR A 45 -0.99 6.88 7.03
CA THR A 45 -0.22 5.94 7.88
C THR A 45 -1.12 5.32 8.94
N GLU A 46 -1.90 6.12 9.67
CA GLU A 46 -2.87 5.65 10.67
C GLU A 46 -3.90 4.69 10.07
N ALA A 47 -4.36 4.96 8.84
CA ALA A 47 -5.29 4.08 8.14
C ALA A 47 -4.66 2.75 7.73
N VAL A 48 -3.35 2.73 7.43
CA VAL A 48 -2.59 1.50 7.14
C VAL A 48 -2.37 0.71 8.43
N GLU A 49 -1.95 1.37 9.51
CA GLU A 49 -1.77 0.74 10.83
C GLU A 49 -3.07 0.15 11.37
N SER A 50 -4.18 0.89 11.28
CA SER A 50 -5.50 0.38 11.67
C SER A 50 -5.91 -0.84 10.87
N ALA A 51 -5.57 -0.87 9.57
CA ALA A 51 -5.84 -2.00 8.72
C ALA A 51 -4.98 -3.22 9.07
N LEU A 52 -3.71 -3.03 9.46
CA LEU A 52 -2.86 -4.12 9.98
C LEU A 52 -3.50 -4.77 11.22
N GLN A 53 -3.98 -3.95 12.16
CA GLN A 53 -4.60 -4.44 13.38
C GLN A 53 -5.92 -5.20 13.12
N ALA A 54 -6.63 -4.86 12.06
CA ALA A 54 -7.85 -5.55 11.65
C ALA A 54 -7.59 -6.89 10.94
N ILE A 55 -6.36 -7.16 10.51
CA ILE A 55 -5.99 -8.45 9.92
C ILE A 55 -5.78 -9.45 11.06
N ASP A 56 -6.73 -10.35 11.24
CA ASP A 56 -6.60 -11.55 12.06
C ASP A 56 -6.42 -12.80 11.19
N ALA A 57 -6.30 -13.97 11.82
CA ALA A 57 -6.13 -15.24 11.12
C ALA A 57 -7.30 -15.62 10.20
N SER A 58 -8.52 -15.17 10.48
CA SER A 58 -9.70 -15.42 9.63
C SER A 58 -9.65 -14.52 8.40
N VAL A 59 -9.46 -13.22 8.61
CA VAL A 59 -9.38 -12.20 7.56
C VAL A 59 -8.21 -12.48 6.60
N ALA A 60 -7.06 -12.90 7.14
CA ALA A 60 -5.89 -13.26 6.35
C ALA A 60 -6.14 -14.44 5.40
N LYS A 61 -6.88 -15.47 5.85
CA LYS A 61 -7.25 -16.62 5.01
C LYS A 61 -8.26 -16.24 3.93
N ASP A 62 -9.23 -15.40 4.27
CA ASP A 62 -10.27 -14.97 3.35
C ASP A 62 -9.74 -14.08 2.21
N TYR A 63 -8.69 -13.30 2.46
CA TYR A 63 -8.12 -12.36 1.49
C TYR A 63 -7.62 -13.01 0.20
N PHE A 64 -6.89 -14.13 0.31
CA PHE A 64 -6.34 -14.83 -0.87
C PHE A 64 -7.31 -15.85 -1.47
N ALA A 65 -8.35 -16.24 -0.72
CA ALA A 65 -9.34 -17.22 -1.17
C ALA A 65 -10.42 -16.61 -2.08
N ARG A 66 -10.58 -15.28 -2.07
CA ARG A 66 -11.69 -14.60 -2.73
C ARG A 66 -11.18 -13.74 -3.90
N GLU A 67 -11.63 -14.10 -5.10
CA GLU A 67 -11.44 -13.30 -6.32
C GLU A 67 -11.92 -11.84 -6.14
N ALA A 68 -11.59 -10.99 -7.11
CA ALA A 68 -11.71 -9.53 -7.14
C ALA A 68 -13.00 -8.89 -6.58
N GLU A 69 -14.10 -9.62 -6.39
CA GLU A 69 -15.35 -9.10 -5.80
C GLU A 69 -15.21 -8.67 -4.32
N ILE A 70 -14.54 -9.45 -3.46
CA ILE A 70 -14.41 -9.10 -2.03
C ILE A 70 -13.32 -8.06 -1.78
N PHE A 71 -12.44 -7.85 -2.75
CA PHE A 71 -11.38 -6.86 -2.65
C PHE A 71 -11.94 -5.43 -2.50
N TRP A 72 -13.09 -5.16 -3.11
CA TRP A 72 -13.72 -3.85 -3.10
C TRP A 72 -14.68 -3.63 -1.92
N CYS A 73 -14.91 -4.64 -1.07
CA CYS A 73 -15.72 -4.50 0.13
C CYS A 73 -15.11 -3.49 1.10
N GLU A 74 -15.95 -2.67 1.72
CA GLU A 74 -15.43 -1.62 2.59
C GLU A 74 -14.75 -2.16 3.84
N GLU A 75 -15.19 -3.33 4.30
CA GLU A 75 -14.71 -4.04 5.47
C GLU A 75 -13.35 -4.70 5.22
N ASN A 76 -12.92 -4.83 3.97
CA ASN A 76 -11.66 -5.48 3.63
C ASN A 76 -10.47 -4.56 4.00
N PRO A 77 -9.63 -4.93 4.99
CA PRO A 77 -8.51 -4.07 5.41
C PRO A 77 -7.42 -3.97 4.35
N PHE A 78 -7.26 -4.98 3.49
CA PHE A 78 -6.19 -5.04 2.49
C PHE A 78 -6.29 -3.95 1.43
N LYS A 79 -7.48 -3.38 1.20
CA LYS A 79 -7.69 -2.22 0.30
C LYS A 79 -6.82 -1.01 0.68
N LYS A 80 -6.38 -0.93 1.94
CA LYS A 80 -5.53 0.15 2.43
C LYS A 80 -4.07 -0.03 2.01
N PHE A 81 -3.64 -1.20 1.57
CA PHE A 81 -2.24 -1.48 1.22
C PHE A 81 -2.00 -1.51 -0.27
N VAL A 82 -3.04 -1.40 -1.08
CA VAL A 82 -2.95 -1.62 -2.51
C VAL A 82 -3.22 -0.37 -3.32
N LYS A 83 -2.71 -0.39 -4.54
CA LYS A 83 -2.91 0.59 -5.59
C LYS A 83 -3.27 -0.11 -6.89
N VAL A 84 -3.97 0.63 -7.73
CA VAL A 84 -4.23 0.24 -9.11
C VAL A 84 -3.11 0.81 -9.98
N GLU A 85 -2.35 -0.07 -10.62
CA GLU A 85 -1.39 0.29 -11.65
C GLU A 85 -2.02 0.02 -13.01
N ARG A 86 -1.96 1.02 -13.89
CA ARG A 86 -2.41 0.93 -15.27
C ARG A 86 -1.20 0.96 -16.18
N GLU A 87 -0.97 -0.12 -16.91
CA GLU A 87 0.09 -0.23 -17.90
C GLU A 87 -0.52 -0.06 -19.29
N CYS A 88 -0.11 1.01 -19.99
CA CYS A 88 -0.50 1.23 -21.37
C CYS A 88 0.53 0.61 -22.31
N GLY A 89 0.15 -0.48 -22.97
CA GLY A 89 0.96 -1.18 -23.97
C GLY A 89 1.01 -0.46 -25.33
N LYS A 90 1.95 -0.88 -26.19
CA LYS A 90 2.28 -0.24 -27.48
C LYS A 90 1.15 -0.17 -28.53
N TYR A 91 -0.01 -0.76 -28.28
CA TYR A 91 -1.14 -0.79 -29.23
C TYR A 91 -2.50 -0.47 -28.56
N GLY A 92 -2.50 0.31 -27.49
CA GLY A 92 -3.73 0.64 -26.75
C GLY A 92 -4.29 -0.50 -25.90
N HIS A 93 -3.54 -1.60 -25.78
CA HIS A 93 -3.80 -2.60 -24.75
C HIS A 93 -3.52 -1.99 -23.37
N GLU A 94 -4.51 -2.03 -22.49
CA GLU A 94 -4.35 -1.61 -21.11
C GLU A 94 -4.37 -2.85 -20.22
N ILE A 95 -3.35 -2.98 -19.36
CA ILE A 95 -3.34 -3.96 -18.29
C ILE A 95 -3.55 -3.20 -16.97
N VAL A 96 -4.52 -3.67 -16.19
CA VAL A 96 -4.77 -3.14 -14.85
C VAL A 96 -4.27 -4.16 -13.83
N LYS A 97 -3.32 -3.74 -13.00
CA LYS A 97 -2.73 -4.56 -11.93
C LYS A 97 -3.07 -3.96 -10.58
N LEU A 98 -3.21 -4.83 -9.59
CA LEU A 98 -3.22 -4.44 -8.18
C LEU A 98 -1.82 -4.70 -7.63
N SER A 99 -1.20 -3.66 -7.10
CA SER A 99 0.15 -3.71 -6.53
C SER A 99 0.10 -3.09 -5.13
N THR A 100 1.06 -3.38 -4.27
CA THR A 100 1.15 -2.71 -2.97
C THR A 100 1.54 -1.25 -3.12
N ILE A 101 1.11 -0.39 -2.19
CA ILE A 101 1.36 1.05 -2.26
C ILE A 101 2.85 1.38 -2.20
N SER A 102 3.62 0.59 -1.46
CA SER A 102 5.08 0.65 -1.38
C SER A 102 5.64 -0.68 -0.85
N ASP A 103 6.94 -0.90 -1.06
CA ASP A 103 7.65 -2.06 -0.51
C ASP A 103 7.61 -2.10 1.03
N TYR A 104 7.60 -0.92 1.67
CA TYR A 104 7.45 -0.82 3.12
C TYR A 104 6.08 -1.34 3.60
N ALA A 105 5.00 -0.97 2.90
CA ALA A 105 3.66 -1.44 3.23
C ALA A 105 3.49 -2.94 2.93
N ASP A 106 4.18 -3.45 1.90
CA ASP A 106 4.26 -4.88 1.59
C ASP A 106 4.91 -5.67 2.73
N GLN A 107 6.08 -5.23 3.21
CA GLN A 107 6.76 -5.84 4.34
C GLN A 107 5.88 -5.88 5.59
N GLN A 108 5.23 -4.78 5.95
CA GLN A 108 4.33 -4.75 7.10
C GLN A 108 3.15 -5.71 6.97
N MET A 109 2.59 -5.85 5.76
CA MET A 109 1.54 -6.81 5.50
C MET A 109 2.06 -8.24 5.69
N VAL A 110 3.22 -8.57 5.13
CA VAL A 110 3.83 -9.89 5.25
C VAL A 110 4.13 -10.23 6.71
N ASP A 111 4.75 -9.31 7.45
CA ASP A 111 5.03 -9.49 8.88
C ASP A 111 3.76 -9.79 9.66
N ARG A 112 2.68 -9.05 9.37
CA ARG A 112 1.38 -9.28 10.02
C ARG A 112 0.78 -10.63 9.65
N LEU A 113 0.90 -11.07 8.39
CA LEU A 113 0.46 -12.39 7.96
C LEU A 113 1.23 -13.50 8.68
N CYS A 114 2.56 -13.36 8.81
CA CYS A 114 3.39 -14.30 9.56
C CYS A 114 3.01 -14.33 11.04
N GLU A 115 2.71 -13.18 11.65
CA GLU A 115 2.28 -13.10 13.04
C GLU A 115 0.97 -13.87 13.29
N VAL A 116 -0.03 -13.73 12.41
CA VAL A 116 -1.37 -14.29 12.64
C VAL A 116 -1.56 -15.71 12.09
N LEU A 117 -0.73 -16.16 11.14
CA LEU A 117 -0.83 -17.49 10.51
C LEU A 117 0.37 -18.40 10.78
N GLY A 118 1.48 -17.84 11.26
CA GLY A 118 2.79 -18.49 11.25
C GLY A 118 3.44 -18.49 9.87
N ASP A 119 4.78 -18.60 9.82
CA ASP A 119 5.58 -18.50 8.59
C ASP A 119 5.11 -19.47 7.49
N GLY A 120 4.79 -20.72 7.86
CA GLY A 120 4.30 -21.72 6.91
C GLY A 120 2.93 -21.39 6.32
N GLY A 121 2.05 -20.79 7.12
CA GLY A 121 0.72 -20.36 6.68
C GLY A 121 0.81 -19.15 5.75
N ALA A 122 1.61 -18.15 6.12
CA ALA A 122 1.86 -16.97 5.30
C ALA A 122 2.51 -17.34 3.94
N LEU A 123 3.54 -18.19 3.96
CA LEU A 123 4.24 -18.61 2.75
C LEU A 123 3.34 -19.42 1.80
N SER A 124 2.43 -20.25 2.33
CA SER A 124 1.45 -20.97 1.53
C SER A 124 0.48 -20.01 0.80
N LEU A 125 0.03 -18.96 1.49
CA LEU A 125 -0.86 -17.96 0.90
C LEU A 125 -0.16 -17.10 -0.16
N LEU A 126 1.05 -16.61 0.14
CA LEU A 126 1.80 -15.73 -0.76
C LEU A 126 2.30 -16.46 -2.03
N SER A 127 2.56 -17.77 -1.93
CA SER A 127 2.97 -18.58 -3.07
C SER A 127 1.81 -19.03 -3.97
N GLY A 128 0.55 -18.74 -3.58
CA GLY A 128 -0.64 -19.20 -4.30
C GLY A 128 -0.79 -20.72 -4.30
N ALA A 129 -0.15 -21.42 -3.36
CA ALA A 129 -0.29 -22.86 -3.22
C ALA A 129 -1.70 -23.16 -2.65
N PRO A 130 -2.55 -23.94 -3.34
CA PRO A 130 -3.82 -24.34 -2.78
C PRO A 130 -3.54 -25.19 -1.54
N GLY A 131 -3.88 -24.66 -0.37
CA GLY A 131 -3.86 -25.41 0.88
C GLY A 131 -4.76 -26.63 0.72
N ALA A 132 -4.17 -27.81 0.91
CA ALA A 132 -4.85 -29.10 0.86
C ALA A 132 -6.12 -29.07 1.72
N ALA A 133 -7.26 -29.30 1.07
CA ALA A 133 -8.50 -29.73 1.71
C ALA A 133 -8.38 -31.20 2.14
#